data_AF-A0A7U1HX46-F1
#
_entry.id   AF-A0A7U1HX46-F1
#
_cell.length_a   1.000
_cell.length_b   1.000
_cell.length_c   1.000
_cell.angle_alpha   90.00
_cell.angle_beta   90.00
_cell.angle_gamma   90.00
#
_symmetry.space_group_name_H-M   'P 1'
#
loop_
_entity.id
_entity.type
_entity.pdbx_description
1 polymer ?
#
loop_
_entity_poly.entity_id
_entity_poly.type
_entity_poly.pdbx_seq_one_letter_code
_entity_poly.pdbx_strand_id
1 'polypeptide(L)'
;MGFRFRKSISIIPGVRVNLSNGAPSLSIGPRGASLSVGKNGTFANLGLPGTGLSYRTRIDRTARERVNTRHQADPGLRSELELVVEKLMSTVTAITNINELSPSPKGGNTWATLETQNLALRQGSFSLPAPVRPNKPEYIPLPPEPDEHAGRGFLGGWFESDAARQERQNENLRRWQTSVADIERENALLKQRYEKQRIAWAEQYAEWQHQYQEHEKNYTQSVALAKEQFRSDARFFEHCLEEVFSQTEWPRETLVTFEVRPEESTVWLDVDLPEIEDMPDKVYSVNARGTDINEKAMTQKAVRESYAKHVHGCLLRLAAIVFQTLPFEQAVISGFTQRVSKRTGYLEDEYIISWRACRSEIELINFGNLRGVDPIEALGDRGLIRKMSSTYIFQPIEPLTQMAGTD
;
A
#
# COMPACT_ATOMS: atom_id res chain seq x y z
N MET A 1 58.02 -15.91 -72.08
CA MET A 1 56.69 -15.37 -72.45
C MET A 1 55.63 -16.34 -71.95
N GLY A 2 55.15 -16.17 -70.72
CA GLY A 2 54.17 -17.08 -70.13
C GLY A 2 52.74 -16.71 -70.55
N PHE A 3 51.98 -17.68 -71.06
CA PHE A 3 50.55 -17.49 -71.30
C PHE A 3 49.82 -17.24 -69.98
N ARG A 4 49.15 -16.08 -69.87
CA ARG A 4 48.31 -15.76 -68.70
C ARG A 4 46.90 -16.24 -68.96
N PHE A 5 46.45 -17.25 -68.23
CA PHE A 5 45.06 -17.71 -68.29
C PHE A 5 44.17 -16.76 -67.49
N ARG A 6 43.15 -16.21 -68.16
CA ARG A 6 42.05 -15.48 -67.53
C ARG A 6 40.75 -15.90 -68.18
N LYS A 7 39.83 -16.48 -67.40
CA LYS A 7 38.49 -16.85 -67.85
C LYS A 7 37.46 -16.16 -66.95
N SER A 8 36.51 -15.44 -67.55
CA SER A 8 35.37 -14.86 -66.85
C SER A 8 34.13 -15.63 -67.27
N ILE A 9 33.45 -16.25 -66.30
CA ILE A 9 32.25 -17.05 -66.53
C ILE A 9 31.06 -16.28 -65.95
N SER A 10 30.08 -15.97 -66.80
CA SER A 10 28.82 -15.37 -66.33
C SER A 10 27.89 -16.51 -65.90
N ILE A 11 27.42 -16.48 -64.66
CA ILE A 11 26.53 -17.52 -64.12
C ILE A 11 25.08 -17.13 -64.40
N ILE A 12 24.73 -15.90 -64.03
CA ILE A 12 23.44 -15.26 -64.27
C ILE A 12 23.68 -13.78 -64.60
N PRO A 13 22.71 -13.06 -65.21
CA PRO A 13 22.83 -11.63 -65.47
C PRO A 13 23.25 -10.87 -64.20
N GLY A 14 24.38 -10.17 -64.28
CA GLY A 14 24.94 -9.41 -63.15
C GLY A 14 25.87 -10.19 -62.21
N VAL A 15 26.04 -11.51 -62.35
CA VAL A 15 27.00 -12.28 -61.51
C VAL A 15 28.04 -12.99 -62.37
N ARG A 16 29.32 -12.69 -62.13
CA ARG A 16 30.45 -13.22 -62.89
C ARG A 16 31.52 -13.77 -61.96
N VAL A 17 32.05 -14.94 -62.28
CA VAL A 17 33.23 -15.52 -61.63
C VAL A 17 34.45 -15.31 -62.51
N ASN A 18 35.49 -14.70 -61.95
CA ASN A 18 36.76 -14.48 -62.62
C ASN A 18 37.80 -15.49 -62.11
N LEU A 19 38.21 -16.39 -62.99
CA LEU A 19 39.26 -17.38 -62.78
C LEU A 19 40.54 -16.88 -63.45
N SER A 20 41.65 -16.92 -62.71
CA SER A 20 42.98 -16.57 -63.21
C SER A 20 44.03 -17.45 -62.54
N ASN A 21 45.32 -17.27 -62.84
CA ASN A 21 46.40 -17.97 -62.13
C ASN A 21 46.47 -17.67 -60.61
N GLY A 22 45.59 -16.81 -60.07
CA GLY A 22 45.41 -16.57 -58.63
C GLY A 22 44.03 -17.01 -58.11
N ALA A 23 43.72 -16.65 -56.86
CA ALA A 23 42.44 -17.00 -56.24
C ALA A 23 41.22 -16.50 -57.04
N PRO A 24 40.14 -17.29 -57.15
CA PRO A 24 38.93 -16.87 -57.84
C PRO A 24 38.33 -15.62 -57.19
N SER A 25 37.69 -14.79 -57.99
CA SER A 25 36.93 -13.62 -57.50
C SER A 25 35.54 -13.58 -58.11
N LEU A 26 34.58 -13.10 -57.33
CA LEU A 26 33.18 -12.99 -57.69
C LEU A 26 32.84 -11.51 -57.90
N SER A 27 32.21 -11.19 -59.03
CA SER A 27 31.69 -9.85 -59.32
C SER A 27 30.17 -9.89 -59.38
N ILE A 28 29.50 -9.07 -58.56
CA ILE A 28 28.04 -8.97 -58.45
C ILE A 28 27.62 -7.54 -58.81
N GLY A 29 26.68 -7.39 -59.74
CA GLY A 29 26.11 -6.12 -60.19
C GLY A 29 26.31 -5.83 -61.69
N PRO A 30 25.53 -4.89 -62.25
CA PRO A 30 25.60 -4.51 -63.66
C PRO A 30 26.94 -3.85 -64.03
N ARG A 31 27.23 -3.77 -65.34
CA ARG A 31 28.41 -3.05 -65.84
C ARG A 31 28.31 -1.57 -65.44
N GLY A 32 29.35 -1.05 -64.77
CA GLY A 32 29.37 0.33 -64.26
C GLY A 32 28.87 0.48 -62.81
N ALA A 33 28.30 -0.55 -62.18
CA ALA A 33 27.96 -0.53 -60.76
C ALA A 33 28.04 -1.96 -60.20
N SER A 34 29.26 -2.41 -59.89
CA SER A 34 29.49 -3.81 -59.48
C SER A 34 30.44 -3.91 -58.29
N LEU A 35 30.16 -4.88 -57.43
CA LEU A 35 30.97 -5.27 -56.28
C LEU A 35 31.83 -6.47 -56.66
N SER A 36 33.14 -6.38 -56.46
CA SER A 36 34.08 -7.48 -56.68
C SER A 36 34.63 -7.96 -55.34
N VAL A 37 34.43 -9.24 -55.05
CA VAL A 37 34.85 -9.94 -53.83
C VAL A 37 35.91 -10.98 -54.19
N GLY A 38 37.05 -10.96 -53.51
CA GLY A 38 38.11 -11.95 -53.70
C GLY A 38 39.17 -11.87 -52.62
N LYS A 39 40.21 -12.72 -52.72
CA LYS A 39 41.29 -12.81 -51.72
C LYS A 39 41.97 -11.46 -51.39
N ASN A 40 42.01 -10.53 -52.36
CA ASN A 40 42.68 -9.24 -52.20
C ASN A 40 41.75 -8.12 -51.67
N GLY A 41 40.53 -8.46 -51.22
CA GLY A 41 39.57 -7.56 -50.61
C GLY A 41 38.31 -7.31 -51.43
N THR A 42 37.38 -6.57 -50.85
CA THR A 42 36.09 -6.19 -51.46
C THR A 42 36.17 -4.80 -52.06
N PHE A 43 35.84 -4.67 -53.35
CA PHE A 43 35.90 -3.43 -54.10
C PHE A 43 34.55 -3.07 -54.71
N ALA A 44 34.10 -1.82 -54.55
CA ALA A 44 33.03 -1.26 -55.36
C ALA A 44 33.61 -0.59 -56.60
N ASN A 45 33.05 -0.92 -57.75
CA ASN A 45 33.37 -0.32 -59.03
C ASN A 45 32.14 0.46 -59.52
N LEU A 46 32.29 1.77 -59.62
CA LEU A 46 31.30 2.70 -60.16
C LEU A 46 31.88 3.30 -61.45
N GLY A 47 31.12 3.29 -62.53
CA GLY A 47 31.56 3.77 -63.83
C GLY A 47 30.40 4.32 -64.61
N LEU A 48 30.58 5.51 -65.16
CA LEU A 48 29.56 6.19 -65.96
C LEU A 48 29.66 5.67 -67.40
N PRO A 49 28.62 5.02 -67.94
CA PRO A 49 28.67 4.47 -69.30
C PRO A 49 28.81 5.59 -70.33
N GLY A 50 29.67 5.40 -71.32
CA GLY A 50 29.90 6.34 -72.42
C GLY A 50 30.92 7.46 -72.14
N THR A 51 31.37 7.65 -70.89
CA THR A 51 32.28 8.77 -70.54
C THR A 51 33.74 8.36 -70.31
N GLY A 52 34.01 7.05 -70.18
CA GLY A 52 35.33 6.52 -69.81
C GLY A 52 35.73 6.72 -68.35
N LEU A 53 34.89 7.37 -67.53
CA LEU A 53 35.15 7.62 -66.12
C LEU A 53 34.75 6.42 -65.26
N SER A 54 35.71 5.87 -64.50
CA SER A 54 35.47 4.80 -63.53
C SER A 54 36.18 5.08 -62.21
N TYR A 55 35.48 4.87 -61.11
CA TYR A 55 35.97 4.97 -59.74
C TYR A 55 35.91 3.60 -59.06
N ARG A 56 37.03 3.16 -58.49
CA ARG A 56 37.13 1.91 -57.75
C ARG A 56 37.59 2.21 -56.33
N THR A 57 36.77 1.85 -55.35
CA THR A 57 37.10 2.02 -53.92
C THR A 57 37.06 0.69 -53.18
N ARG A 58 37.94 0.55 -52.20
CA ARG A 58 38.06 -0.64 -51.37
C ARG A 58 37.22 -0.44 -50.11
N ILE A 59 36.24 -1.32 -49.87
CA ILE A 59 35.21 -1.11 -48.82
C ILE A 59 35.49 -1.91 -47.54
N ASP A 60 36.39 -2.90 -47.59
CA ASP A 60 36.73 -3.74 -46.43
C ASP A 60 37.57 -3.00 -45.35
N ARG A 61 38.22 -1.88 -45.68
CA ARG A 61 39.08 -1.10 -44.76
C ARG A 61 38.27 -0.21 -43.81
N THR A 62 37.24 0.47 -44.32
CA THR A 62 36.33 1.32 -43.53
C THR A 62 35.41 0.52 -42.62
N ALA A 63 35.05 -0.70 -43.01
CA ALA A 63 34.36 -1.65 -42.12
C ALA A 63 35.26 -2.11 -40.97
N ARG A 64 36.55 -2.36 -41.21
CA ARG A 64 37.52 -2.72 -40.15
C ARG A 64 37.81 -1.57 -39.19
N GLU A 65 37.85 -0.32 -39.65
CA GLU A 65 38.07 0.86 -38.80
C GLU A 65 36.85 1.22 -37.93
N ARG A 66 35.61 1.02 -38.42
CA ARG A 66 34.39 1.15 -37.60
C ARG A 66 34.14 -0.03 -36.66
N VAL A 67 34.68 -1.21 -36.97
CA VAL A 67 34.64 -2.37 -36.08
C VAL A 67 35.69 -2.26 -34.99
N ASN A 68 36.88 -1.70 -35.26
CA ASN A 68 37.93 -1.51 -34.25
C ASN A 68 37.62 -0.43 -33.20
N THR A 69 36.77 0.55 -33.49
CA THR A 69 36.31 1.55 -32.51
C THR A 69 35.09 1.10 -31.69
N ARG A 70 34.50 -0.07 -32.00
CA ARG A 70 33.43 -0.71 -31.21
C ARG A 70 33.88 -1.95 -30.43
N HIS A 71 35.19 -2.22 -30.36
CA HIS A 71 35.75 -3.44 -29.77
C HIS A 71 36.32 -3.30 -28.36
N GLN A 72 36.08 -2.18 -27.67
CA GLN A 72 36.11 -2.19 -26.22
C GLN A 72 34.66 -2.36 -25.76
N ALA A 73 34.39 -3.47 -25.06
CA ALA A 73 33.17 -3.63 -24.29
C ALA A 73 33.02 -2.36 -23.44
N ASP A 74 32.03 -1.54 -23.75
CA ASP A 74 31.72 -0.37 -22.95
C ASP A 74 31.35 -0.88 -21.55
N PRO A 75 32.20 -0.68 -20.53
CA PRO A 75 31.93 -1.22 -19.20
C PRO A 75 30.66 -0.60 -18.60
N GLY A 76 30.30 0.61 -19.05
CA GLY A 76 29.05 1.29 -18.68
C GLY A 76 27.84 0.54 -19.21
N LEU A 77 27.81 0.24 -20.51
CA LEU A 77 26.73 -0.52 -21.14
C LEU A 77 26.53 -1.88 -20.47
N ARG A 78 27.61 -2.61 -20.21
CA ARG A 78 27.52 -3.91 -19.53
C ARG A 78 26.87 -3.78 -18.16
N SER A 79 27.30 -2.80 -17.36
CA SER A 79 26.77 -2.57 -16.02
C SER A 79 25.29 -2.17 -16.06
N GLU A 80 24.87 -1.36 -17.03
CA GLU A 80 23.46 -1.01 -17.26
C GLU A 80 22.62 -2.23 -17.62
N LEU A 81 23.11 -3.09 -18.52
CA LEU A 81 22.42 -4.33 -18.88
C LEU A 81 22.35 -5.32 -17.71
N GLU A 82 23.40 -5.40 -16.89
CA GLU A 82 23.41 -6.21 -15.67
C GLU A 82 22.34 -5.73 -14.67
N LEU A 83 22.17 -4.42 -14.50
CA LEU A 83 21.11 -3.83 -13.66
C LEU A 83 19.70 -4.11 -14.20
N VAL A 84 19.50 -4.05 -15.53
CA VAL A 84 18.22 -4.42 -16.16
C VAL A 84 17.93 -5.91 -15.95
N VAL A 85 18.92 -6.77 -16.18
CA VAL A 85 18.78 -8.22 -15.97
C VAL A 85 18.49 -8.54 -14.51
N GLU A 86 19.16 -7.87 -13.56
CA GLU A 86 18.89 -8.00 -12.13
C GLU A 86 17.44 -7.67 -11.80
N LYS A 87 16.90 -6.56 -12.34
CA LYS A 87 15.48 -6.17 -12.15
C LYS A 87 14.50 -7.18 -12.76
N LEU A 88 14.80 -7.72 -13.94
CA LEU A 88 13.97 -8.74 -14.58
C LEU A 88 13.97 -10.04 -13.76
N MET A 89 15.16 -10.50 -13.35
CA MET A 89 15.31 -11.73 -12.58
C MET A 89 14.75 -11.60 -11.16
N SER A 90 14.85 -10.42 -10.54
CA SER A 90 14.21 -10.17 -9.25
C SER A 90 12.68 -10.26 -9.36
N THR A 91 12.09 -9.78 -10.45
CA THR A 91 10.65 -9.91 -10.71
C THR A 91 10.24 -11.38 -10.89
N VAL A 92 10.97 -12.15 -11.70
CA VAL A 92 10.72 -13.59 -11.90
C VAL A 92 10.82 -14.36 -10.56
N THR A 93 11.81 -14.00 -9.74
CA THR A 93 12.03 -14.60 -8.42
C THR A 93 10.91 -14.22 -7.46
N ALA A 94 10.50 -12.96 -7.41
CA ALA A 94 9.42 -12.49 -6.54
C ALA A 94 8.06 -13.14 -6.87
N ILE A 95 7.78 -13.40 -8.16
CA ILE A 95 6.60 -14.17 -8.58
C ILE A 95 6.73 -15.61 -8.09
N THR A 96 7.84 -16.29 -8.40
CA THR A 96 8.01 -17.72 -8.06
C THR A 96 8.02 -17.97 -6.55
N ASN A 97 8.68 -17.09 -5.80
CA ASN A 97 8.91 -17.20 -4.36
C ASN A 97 8.06 -16.17 -3.59
N ILE A 98 6.79 -16.04 -3.96
CA ILE A 98 5.82 -15.17 -3.29
C ILE A 98 5.77 -15.42 -1.77
N ASN A 99 6.08 -16.64 -1.33
CA ASN A 99 6.16 -17.01 0.07
C ASN A 99 7.23 -16.22 0.85
N GLU A 100 8.28 -15.71 0.20
CA GLU A 100 9.30 -14.88 0.87
C GLU A 100 8.75 -13.55 1.37
N LEU A 101 7.59 -13.11 0.85
CA LEU A 101 6.89 -11.90 1.29
C LEU A 101 5.90 -12.18 2.43
N SER A 102 5.89 -13.39 2.99
CA SER A 102 4.98 -13.77 4.06
C SER A 102 5.37 -13.10 5.38
N PRO A 103 4.43 -12.43 6.08
CA PRO A 103 4.72 -11.92 7.40
C PRO A 103 4.90 -13.06 8.40
N SER A 104 5.61 -12.82 9.51
CA SER A 104 5.67 -13.77 10.61
C SER A 104 4.37 -13.73 11.42
N PRO A 105 3.68 -14.87 11.64
CA PRO A 105 2.54 -14.95 12.56
C PRO A 105 2.93 -14.70 14.02
N LYS A 106 4.19 -15.02 14.38
CA LYS A 106 4.71 -14.77 15.73
C LYS A 106 4.75 -13.28 16.00
N GLY A 107 4.15 -12.87 17.11
CA GLY A 107 4.03 -11.47 17.49
C GLY A 107 2.90 -10.73 16.77
N GLY A 108 1.99 -11.46 16.09
CA GLY A 108 0.75 -10.91 15.57
C GLY A 108 -0.22 -10.44 16.66
N ASN A 109 -1.39 -10.00 16.22
CA ASN A 109 -2.44 -9.53 17.12
C ASN A 109 -2.96 -10.66 18.03
N THR A 110 -3.24 -10.30 19.28
CA THR A 110 -3.86 -11.17 20.27
C THR A 110 -5.31 -10.78 20.50
N TRP A 111 -6.09 -11.64 21.15
CA TRP A 111 -7.43 -11.28 21.61
C TRP A 111 -7.46 -9.99 22.43
N ALA A 112 -6.49 -9.80 23.34
CA ALA A 112 -6.44 -8.62 24.21
C ALA A 112 -6.12 -7.33 23.43
N THR A 113 -5.22 -7.39 22.44
CA THR A 113 -4.85 -6.21 21.64
C THR A 113 -6.02 -5.79 20.74
N LEU A 114 -6.69 -6.75 20.09
CA LEU A 114 -7.85 -6.46 19.25
C LEU A 114 -9.07 -5.99 20.05
N GLU A 115 -9.30 -6.55 21.25
CA GLU A 115 -10.38 -6.08 22.13
C GLU A 115 -10.17 -4.62 22.52
N THR A 116 -8.93 -4.25 22.84
CA THR A 116 -8.58 -2.87 23.17
C THR A 116 -8.83 -1.93 21.98
N GLN A 117 -8.47 -2.34 20.77
CA GLN A 117 -8.74 -1.58 19.54
C GLN A 117 -10.24 -1.44 19.27
N ASN A 118 -11.01 -2.53 19.38
CA ASN A 118 -12.46 -2.51 19.20
C ASN A 118 -13.14 -1.52 20.17
N LEU A 119 -12.73 -1.53 21.44
CA LEU A 119 -13.25 -0.62 22.45
C LEU A 119 -12.84 0.83 22.20
N ALA A 120 -11.62 1.08 21.74
CA ALA A 120 -11.15 2.42 21.41
C ALA A 120 -11.98 3.06 20.27
N LEU A 121 -12.38 2.28 19.26
CA LEU A 121 -13.27 2.74 18.18
C LEU A 121 -14.66 3.18 18.68
N ARG A 122 -15.05 2.77 19.90
CA ARG A 122 -16.35 3.10 20.52
C ARG A 122 -16.29 4.26 21.51
N GLN A 123 -15.10 4.80 21.78
CA GLN A 123 -14.94 5.95 22.67
C GLN A 123 -15.34 7.25 21.97
N GLY A 124 -16.58 7.69 22.17
CA GLY A 124 -17.00 9.06 21.93
C GLY A 124 -16.73 9.93 23.17
N SER A 125 -16.23 11.16 22.99
CA SER A 125 -16.06 12.10 24.10
C SER A 125 -17.33 12.93 24.33
N PHE A 126 -17.71 13.12 25.59
CA PHE A 126 -18.78 14.04 25.95
C PHE A 126 -18.31 15.48 25.73
N SER A 127 -18.89 16.17 24.74
CA SER A 127 -18.37 17.44 24.23
C SER A 127 -18.97 18.70 24.89
N LEU A 128 -19.96 18.56 25.78
CA LEU A 128 -20.63 19.71 26.39
C LEU A 128 -19.85 20.19 27.62
N PRO A 129 -19.33 21.44 27.64
CA PRO A 129 -18.60 21.96 28.77
C PRO A 129 -19.52 22.25 29.97
N ALA A 130 -19.00 22.09 31.18
CA ALA A 130 -19.75 22.37 32.39
C ALA A 130 -20.13 23.87 32.49
N PRO A 131 -21.39 24.19 32.87
CA PRO A 131 -21.83 25.58 33.07
C PRO A 131 -20.99 26.31 34.12
N VAL A 132 -20.51 27.51 33.76
CA VAL A 132 -19.64 28.31 34.63
C VAL A 132 -20.46 28.99 35.71
N ARG A 133 -20.04 28.83 36.97
CA ARG A 133 -20.71 29.44 38.12
C ARG A 133 -20.56 30.98 38.07
N PRO A 134 -21.65 31.75 38.23
CA PRO A 134 -21.58 33.21 38.31
C PRO A 134 -20.71 33.69 39.48
N ASN A 135 -19.88 34.70 39.22
CA ASN A 135 -19.07 35.36 40.24
C ASN A 135 -19.95 36.13 41.23
N LYS A 136 -19.51 36.22 42.49
CA LYS A 136 -20.21 37.03 43.50
C LYS A 136 -20.15 38.51 43.10
N PRO A 137 -21.24 39.28 43.28
CA PRO A 137 -21.25 40.69 42.97
C PRO A 137 -20.38 41.47 43.95
N GLU A 138 -19.73 42.51 43.46
CA GLU A 138 -19.05 43.52 44.28
C GLU A 138 -20.07 44.63 44.60
N TYR A 139 -20.24 44.94 45.89
CA TYR A 139 -21.19 45.96 46.34
C TYR A 139 -20.51 47.32 46.44
N ILE A 140 -21.25 48.38 46.10
CA ILE A 140 -20.79 49.75 46.26
C ILE A 140 -20.82 50.11 47.76
N PRO A 141 -19.71 50.59 48.35
CA PRO A 141 -19.67 50.97 49.75
C PRO A 141 -20.53 52.21 49.99
N LEU A 142 -21.21 52.26 51.13
CA LEU A 142 -22.02 53.42 51.52
C LEU A 142 -21.13 54.64 51.79
N PRO A 143 -21.52 55.85 51.35
CA PRO A 143 -20.78 57.07 51.63
C PRO A 143 -20.85 57.40 53.13
N PRO A 144 -19.78 57.92 53.72
CA PRO A 144 -19.78 58.34 55.12
C PRO A 144 -20.77 59.49 55.34
N GLU A 145 -21.37 59.54 56.53
CA GLU A 145 -22.28 60.62 56.92
C GLU A 145 -21.55 61.98 56.89
N PRO A 146 -22.16 63.05 56.34
CA PRO A 146 -21.52 64.36 56.24
C PRO A 146 -21.29 64.96 57.63
N ASP A 147 -20.04 65.36 57.90
CA ASP A 147 -19.69 66.11 59.12
C ASP A 147 -20.17 67.57 59.04
N GLU A 148 -20.11 68.31 60.16
CA GLU A 148 -20.52 69.73 60.22
C GLU A 148 -19.72 70.63 59.25
N HIS A 149 -18.55 70.16 58.82
CA HIS A 149 -17.63 70.86 57.92
C HIS A 149 -17.80 70.50 56.44
N ALA A 150 -18.63 69.50 56.12
CA ALA A 150 -18.87 69.03 54.76
C ALA A 150 -19.44 70.15 53.88
N GLY A 151 -18.80 70.40 52.73
CA GLY A 151 -19.20 71.45 51.78
C GLY A 151 -18.95 72.89 52.23
N ARG A 152 -18.19 73.12 53.32
CA ARG A 152 -17.81 74.46 53.77
C ARG A 152 -16.79 75.08 52.81
N GLY A 153 -17.15 76.18 52.15
CA GLY A 153 -16.23 76.93 51.28
C GLY A 153 -15.10 77.58 52.07
N PHE A 154 -13.92 77.74 51.44
CA PHE A 154 -12.69 78.24 52.05
C PHE A 154 -12.82 79.58 52.81
N LEU A 155 -13.75 80.47 52.39
CA LEU A 155 -14.01 81.77 53.04
C LEU A 155 -15.35 81.83 53.82
N GLY A 156 -16.18 80.77 53.75
CA GLY A 156 -17.54 80.78 54.30
C GLY A 156 -17.60 80.68 55.82
N GLY A 157 -16.56 80.12 56.46
CA GLY A 157 -16.56 79.88 57.90
C GLY A 157 -16.56 81.12 58.79
N TRP A 158 -16.27 82.30 58.23
CA TRP A 158 -16.11 83.56 58.95
C TRP A 158 -17.36 84.45 58.92
N PHE A 159 -18.33 84.16 58.03
CA PHE A 159 -19.54 84.98 57.80
C PHE A 159 -20.84 84.17 57.66
N GLU A 160 -20.81 82.83 57.76
CA GLU A 160 -21.99 81.97 57.67
C GLU A 160 -22.84 82.07 58.95
N SER A 161 -24.03 82.64 58.82
CA SER A 161 -25.03 82.69 59.91
C SER A 161 -25.42 81.29 60.38
N ASP A 162 -25.81 81.14 61.65
CA ASP A 162 -26.21 79.83 62.19
C ASP A 162 -27.40 79.21 61.43
N ALA A 163 -28.31 80.04 60.89
CA ALA A 163 -29.39 79.61 60.03
C ALA A 163 -28.90 79.01 58.69
N ALA A 164 -27.92 79.67 58.03
CA ALA A 164 -27.32 79.16 56.79
C ALA A 164 -26.50 77.88 57.02
N ARG A 165 -25.84 77.75 58.19
CA ARG A 165 -25.12 76.54 58.60
C ARG A 165 -26.07 75.35 58.76
N GLN A 166 -27.20 75.56 59.45
CA GLN A 166 -28.25 74.55 59.59
C GLN A 166 -28.87 74.17 58.24
N GLU A 167 -29.12 75.13 57.35
CA GLU A 167 -29.68 74.87 56.03
C GLU A 167 -28.75 74.04 55.15
N ARG A 168 -27.45 74.38 55.10
CA ARG A 168 -26.42 73.57 54.41
C ARG A 168 -26.30 72.17 54.99
N GLN A 169 -26.28 72.03 56.31
CA GLN A 169 -26.18 70.73 56.96
C GLN A 169 -27.42 69.88 56.67
N ASN A 170 -28.61 70.47 56.70
CA ASN A 170 -29.84 69.80 56.30
C ASN A 170 -29.84 69.40 54.81
N GLU A 171 -29.30 70.24 53.92
CA GLU A 171 -29.18 69.92 52.49
C GLU A 171 -28.15 68.81 52.23
N ASN A 172 -26.99 68.85 52.89
CA ASN A 172 -25.98 67.79 52.86
C ASN A 172 -26.56 66.47 53.37
N LEU A 173 -27.31 66.49 54.47
CA LEU A 173 -27.95 65.31 55.03
C LEU A 173 -28.99 64.74 54.05
N ARG A 174 -29.80 65.59 53.40
CA ARG A 174 -30.75 65.16 52.35
C ARG A 174 -30.05 64.55 51.14
N ARG A 175 -28.97 65.16 50.66
CA ARG A 175 -28.17 64.63 49.54
C ARG A 175 -27.51 63.31 49.89
N TRP A 176 -26.96 63.19 51.10
CA TRP A 176 -26.40 61.94 51.63
C TRP A 176 -27.48 60.86 51.76
N GLN A 177 -28.63 61.17 52.35
CA GLN A 177 -29.76 60.24 52.44
C GLN A 177 -30.23 59.75 51.06
N THR A 178 -30.28 60.65 50.08
CA THR A 178 -30.63 60.29 48.70
C THR A 178 -29.58 59.36 48.09
N SER A 179 -28.29 59.69 48.24
CA SER A 179 -27.16 58.89 47.75
C SER A 179 -27.09 57.50 48.41
N VAL A 180 -27.28 57.43 49.73
CA VAL A 180 -27.40 56.17 50.48
C VAL A 180 -28.57 55.34 49.93
N ALA A 181 -29.75 55.94 49.79
CA ALA A 181 -30.93 55.25 49.26
C ALA A 181 -30.75 54.78 47.80
N ASP A 182 -29.98 55.52 46.99
CA ASP A 182 -29.63 55.12 45.63
C ASP A 182 -28.67 53.93 45.61
N ILE A 183 -27.59 53.99 46.40
CA ILE A 183 -26.58 52.91 46.51
C ILE A 183 -27.20 51.64 47.10
N GLU A 184 -28.06 51.76 48.11
CA GLU A 184 -28.81 50.62 48.65
C GLU A 184 -29.71 49.97 47.60
N ARG A 185 -30.40 50.78 46.78
CA ARG A 185 -31.20 50.29 45.65
C ARG A 185 -30.33 49.59 44.61
N GLU A 186 -29.17 50.15 44.25
CA GLU A 186 -28.24 49.53 43.31
C GLU A 186 -27.68 48.19 43.83
N ASN A 187 -27.23 48.16 45.08
CA ASN A 187 -26.74 46.94 45.73
C ASN A 187 -27.85 45.87 45.83
N ALA A 188 -29.09 46.27 46.11
CA ALA A 188 -30.24 45.36 46.12
C ALA A 188 -30.51 44.78 44.72
N LEU A 189 -30.42 45.59 43.65
CA LEU A 189 -30.55 45.13 42.27
C LEU A 189 -29.41 44.18 41.86
N LEU A 190 -28.17 44.48 42.24
CA LEU A 190 -27.01 43.60 42.00
C LEU A 190 -27.19 42.24 42.67
N LYS A 191 -27.65 42.24 43.93
CA LYS A 191 -27.99 41.01 44.66
C LYS A 191 -29.07 40.21 43.93
N GLN A 192 -30.17 40.86 43.52
CA GLN A 192 -31.26 40.19 42.81
C GLN A 192 -30.81 39.61 41.46
N ARG A 193 -29.96 40.32 40.70
CA ARG A 193 -29.37 39.81 39.44
C ARG A 193 -28.49 38.59 39.68
N TYR A 194 -27.64 38.63 40.72
CA TYR A 194 -26.80 37.50 41.10
C TYR A 194 -27.64 36.28 41.50
N GLU A 195 -28.70 36.47 42.29
CA GLU A 195 -29.62 35.39 42.68
C GLU A 195 -30.28 34.76 41.44
N LYS A 196 -30.76 35.56 40.49
CA LYS A 196 -31.32 35.07 39.22
C LYS A 196 -30.29 34.28 38.40
N GLN A 197 -29.06 34.81 38.26
CA GLN A 197 -27.98 34.12 37.56
C GLN A 197 -27.61 32.81 38.25
N ARG A 198 -27.63 32.76 39.59
CA ARG A 198 -27.37 31.55 40.38
C ARG A 198 -28.45 30.49 40.18
N ILE A 199 -29.71 30.88 40.10
CA ILE A 199 -30.83 29.97 39.80
C ILE A 199 -30.67 29.41 38.39
N ALA A 200 -30.49 30.28 37.38
CA ALA A 200 -30.30 29.86 35.99
C ALA A 200 -29.08 28.93 35.82
N TRP A 201 -27.97 29.24 36.51
CA TRP A 201 -26.80 28.37 36.54
C TRP A 201 -27.10 27.01 37.20
N ALA A 202 -27.85 26.98 38.30
CA ALA A 202 -28.19 25.73 38.98
C ALA A 202 -29.05 24.82 38.10
N GLU A 203 -30.00 25.40 37.35
CA GLU A 203 -30.81 24.70 36.35
C GLU A 203 -29.93 24.15 35.22
N GLN A 204 -29.09 24.99 34.62
CA GLN A 204 -28.16 24.57 33.55
C GLN A 204 -27.20 23.48 34.03
N TYR A 205 -26.70 23.59 35.26
CA TYR A 205 -25.79 22.62 35.84
C TYR A 205 -26.48 21.29 36.13
N ALA A 206 -27.74 21.31 36.60
CA ALA A 206 -28.53 20.11 36.80
C ALA A 206 -28.81 19.38 35.47
N GLU A 207 -29.17 20.14 34.43
CA GLU A 207 -29.36 19.59 33.08
C GLU A 207 -28.07 19.00 32.53
N TRP A 208 -26.96 19.73 32.64
CA TRP A 208 -25.64 19.24 32.23
C TRP A 208 -25.23 17.96 32.99
N GLN A 209 -25.46 17.91 34.31
CA GLN A 209 -25.21 16.73 35.13
C GLN A 209 -26.04 15.54 34.66
N HIS A 210 -27.33 15.75 34.37
CA HIS A 210 -28.21 14.72 33.85
C HIS A 210 -27.67 14.16 32.51
N GLN A 211 -27.37 15.05 31.56
CA GLN A 211 -26.83 14.66 30.25
C GLN A 211 -25.49 13.94 30.35
N TYR A 212 -24.60 14.40 31.24
CA TYR A 212 -23.32 13.74 31.50
C TYR A 212 -23.51 12.33 32.07
N GLN A 213 -24.41 12.16 33.05
CA GLN A 213 -24.71 10.86 33.65
C GLN A 213 -25.38 9.90 32.66
N GLU A 214 -26.30 10.39 31.82
CA GLU A 214 -26.89 9.58 30.76
C GLU A 214 -25.85 9.13 29.74
N HIS A 215 -24.97 10.05 29.32
CA HIS A 215 -23.86 9.72 28.43
C HIS A 215 -22.93 8.66 29.05
N GLU A 216 -22.50 8.84 30.31
CA GLU A 216 -21.67 7.86 31.04
C GLU A 216 -22.34 6.50 31.14
N LYS A 217 -23.65 6.46 31.43
CA LYS A 217 -24.43 5.23 31.49
C LYS A 217 -24.50 4.55 30.13
N ASN A 218 -24.86 5.29 29.08
CA ASN A 218 -24.95 4.77 27.72
C ASN A 218 -23.60 4.26 27.22
N TYR A 219 -22.52 5.00 27.50
CA TYR A 219 -21.16 4.60 27.20
C TYR A 219 -20.78 3.31 27.93
N THR A 220 -21.02 3.23 29.24
CA THR A 220 -20.72 2.02 30.04
C THR A 220 -21.48 0.79 29.53
N GLN A 221 -22.77 0.96 29.21
CA GLN A 221 -23.59 -0.12 28.62
C GLN A 221 -23.09 -0.54 27.25
N SER A 222 -22.76 0.42 26.39
CA SER A 222 -22.18 0.17 25.06
C SER A 222 -20.86 -0.60 25.16
N VAL A 223 -19.98 -0.22 26.09
CA VAL A 223 -18.70 -0.90 26.32
C VAL A 223 -18.92 -2.32 26.86
N ALA A 224 -19.84 -2.50 27.80
CA ALA A 224 -20.14 -3.83 28.36
C ALA A 224 -20.68 -4.79 27.28
N LEU A 225 -21.62 -4.33 26.46
CA LEU A 225 -22.18 -5.11 25.35
C LEU A 225 -21.13 -5.41 24.27
N ALA A 226 -20.27 -4.42 23.96
CA ALA A 226 -19.18 -4.64 23.01
C ALA A 226 -18.22 -5.74 23.49
N LYS A 227 -17.86 -5.76 24.78
CA LYS A 227 -17.01 -6.84 25.34
C LYS A 227 -17.67 -8.21 25.26
N GLU A 228 -18.97 -8.29 25.55
CA GLU A 228 -19.72 -9.54 25.49
C GLU A 228 -19.78 -10.10 24.07
N GLN A 229 -20.02 -9.23 23.08
CA GLN A 229 -20.18 -9.61 21.68
C GLN A 229 -18.86 -9.70 20.90
N PHE A 230 -17.76 -9.18 21.46
CA PHE A 230 -16.47 -9.06 20.77
C PHE A 230 -15.98 -10.40 20.19
N ARG A 231 -16.11 -11.49 20.95
CA ARG A 231 -15.64 -12.82 20.51
C ARG A 231 -16.43 -13.39 19.32
N SER A 232 -17.63 -12.88 19.07
CA SER A 232 -18.51 -13.29 17.96
C SER A 232 -18.64 -12.21 16.86
N ASP A 233 -17.94 -11.07 16.99
CA ASP A 233 -18.07 -9.94 16.06
C ASP A 233 -17.30 -10.20 14.75
N ALA A 234 -17.89 -11.01 13.87
CA ALA A 234 -17.30 -11.37 12.58
C ALA A 234 -16.94 -10.11 11.75
N ARG A 235 -17.82 -9.10 11.74
CA ARG A 235 -17.62 -7.86 10.97
C ARG A 235 -16.37 -7.11 11.40
N PHE A 236 -16.10 -7.05 12.70
CA PHE A 236 -14.88 -6.42 13.21
C PHE A 236 -13.62 -7.14 12.70
N PHE A 237 -13.60 -8.48 12.78
CA PHE A 237 -12.44 -9.25 12.32
C PHE A 237 -12.30 -9.25 10.78
N GLU A 238 -13.41 -9.22 10.04
CA GLU A 238 -13.42 -9.03 8.59
C GLU A 238 -12.78 -7.70 8.22
N HIS A 239 -13.17 -6.62 8.90
CA HIS A 239 -12.59 -5.30 8.68
C HIS A 239 -11.08 -5.27 8.93
N CYS A 240 -10.59 -5.93 9.99
CA CYS A 240 -9.16 -6.05 10.25
C CYS A 240 -8.41 -6.75 9.10
N LEU A 241 -8.97 -7.84 8.55
CA LEU A 241 -8.35 -8.53 7.41
C LEU A 241 -8.44 -7.72 6.12
N GLU A 242 -9.58 -7.08 5.86
CA GLU A 242 -9.80 -6.25 4.68
C GLU A 242 -8.78 -5.10 4.62
N GLU A 243 -8.53 -4.43 5.74
CA GLU A 243 -7.52 -3.37 5.83
C GLU A 243 -6.14 -3.89 5.42
N VAL A 244 -5.72 -5.05 5.93
CA VAL A 244 -4.41 -5.64 5.61
C VAL A 244 -4.34 -6.15 4.17
N PHE A 245 -5.39 -6.81 3.67
CA PHE A 245 -5.42 -7.29 2.29
C PHE A 245 -5.41 -6.14 1.28
N SER A 246 -6.10 -5.03 1.56
CA SER A 246 -6.11 -3.84 0.69
C SER A 246 -4.73 -3.20 0.51
N GLN A 247 -3.84 -3.39 1.49
CA GLN A 247 -2.47 -2.86 1.50
C GLN A 247 -1.43 -3.88 1.04
N THR A 248 -1.84 -5.14 0.81
CA THR A 248 -0.92 -6.23 0.46
C THR A 248 -0.57 -6.19 -1.03
N GLU A 249 0.72 -6.03 -1.34
CA GLU A 249 1.19 -6.08 -2.72
C GLU A 249 1.36 -7.52 -3.22
N TRP A 250 0.78 -7.78 -4.40
CA TRP A 250 0.87 -9.05 -5.12
C TRP A 250 1.67 -8.89 -6.43
N PRO A 251 2.75 -9.67 -6.63
CA PRO A 251 3.52 -9.71 -7.88
C PRO A 251 2.73 -10.15 -9.12
N ARG A 252 1.64 -10.90 -8.90
CA ARG A 252 0.64 -11.28 -9.91
C ARG A 252 -0.74 -11.06 -9.34
N GLU A 253 -1.72 -10.75 -10.19
CA GLU A 253 -3.09 -10.58 -9.75
C GLU A 253 -3.55 -11.85 -9.00
N THR A 254 -4.07 -11.64 -7.80
CA THR A 254 -4.56 -12.70 -6.92
C THR A 254 -5.72 -12.09 -6.16
N LEU A 255 -6.92 -12.53 -6.50
CA LEU A 255 -8.14 -12.02 -5.88
C LEU A 255 -8.56 -12.96 -4.76
N VAL A 256 -8.91 -12.39 -3.62
CA VAL A 256 -9.24 -13.14 -2.42
C VAL A 256 -10.60 -12.71 -1.95
N THR A 257 -11.50 -13.69 -1.87
CA THR A 257 -12.76 -13.55 -1.14
C THR A 257 -12.64 -14.35 0.14
N PHE A 258 -13.22 -13.85 1.23
CA PHE A 258 -13.09 -14.51 2.51
C PHE A 258 -14.31 -14.33 3.40
N GLU A 259 -14.47 -15.25 4.33
CA GLU A 259 -15.49 -15.25 5.39
C GLU A 259 -14.80 -15.53 6.72
N VAL A 260 -15.06 -14.70 7.73
CA VAL A 260 -14.49 -14.89 9.07
C VAL A 260 -15.53 -15.53 9.98
N ARG A 261 -15.14 -16.63 10.65
CA ARG A 261 -16.00 -17.38 11.58
C ARG A 261 -15.38 -17.42 12.98
N PRO A 262 -15.70 -16.43 13.84
CA PRO A 262 -15.09 -16.34 15.16
C PRO A 262 -15.43 -17.50 16.08
N GLU A 263 -16.66 -18.02 16.00
CA GLU A 263 -17.12 -19.16 16.81
C GLU A 263 -16.31 -20.44 16.52
N GLU A 264 -15.89 -20.61 15.27
CA GLU A 264 -15.05 -21.73 14.82
C GLU A 264 -13.55 -21.42 14.92
N SER A 265 -13.16 -20.21 15.33
CA SER A 265 -11.76 -19.73 15.28
C SER A 265 -11.12 -19.96 13.90
N THR A 266 -11.90 -19.72 12.84
CA THR A 266 -11.52 -20.08 11.46
C THR A 266 -11.78 -18.94 10.48
N VAL A 267 -10.90 -18.78 9.50
CA VAL A 267 -11.13 -17.93 8.32
C VAL A 267 -11.20 -18.83 7.09
N TRP A 268 -12.21 -18.63 6.25
CA TRP A 268 -12.36 -19.31 4.98
C TRP A 268 -12.00 -18.35 3.85
N LEU A 269 -11.17 -18.79 2.91
CA LEU A 269 -10.67 -17.98 1.80
C LEU A 269 -10.85 -18.74 0.50
N ASP A 270 -11.48 -18.09 -0.48
CA ASP A 270 -11.52 -18.51 -1.87
C ASP A 270 -10.62 -17.57 -2.68
N VAL A 271 -9.66 -18.17 -3.38
CA VAL A 271 -8.54 -17.48 -4.02
C VAL A 271 -8.55 -17.73 -5.52
N ASP A 272 -8.72 -16.67 -6.29
CA ASP A 272 -8.50 -16.69 -7.74
C ASP A 272 -6.99 -16.63 -7.99
N LEU A 273 -6.43 -17.75 -8.43
CA LEU A 273 -5.02 -17.91 -8.72
C LEU A 273 -4.74 -17.59 -10.18
N PRO A 274 -3.58 -16.99 -10.50
CA PRO A 274 -3.21 -16.74 -11.88
C PRO A 274 -3.10 -18.04 -12.67
N GLU A 275 -3.37 -18.00 -13.96
CA GLU A 275 -3.18 -19.16 -14.81
C GLU A 275 -1.69 -19.46 -15.07
N ILE A 276 -1.37 -20.72 -15.37
CA ILE A 276 0.01 -21.10 -15.73
C ILE A 276 0.52 -20.36 -16.97
N GLU A 277 -0.39 -19.94 -17.86
CA GLU A 277 -0.10 -19.14 -19.04
C GLU A 277 0.45 -17.75 -18.69
N ASP A 278 0.15 -17.21 -17.50
CA ASP A 278 0.64 -15.92 -17.03
C ASP A 278 2.00 -16.01 -16.32
N MET A 279 2.52 -17.21 -16.10
CA MET A 279 3.82 -17.38 -15.45
C MET A 279 4.98 -17.00 -16.37
N PRO A 280 6.06 -16.41 -15.84
CA PRO A 280 7.27 -16.19 -16.62
C PRO A 280 7.80 -17.50 -17.22
N ASP A 281 8.04 -17.49 -18.53
CA ASP A 281 8.51 -18.63 -19.31
C ASP A 281 9.96 -18.47 -19.79
N LYS A 282 10.63 -17.39 -19.37
CA LYS A 282 11.98 -17.02 -19.80
C LYS A 282 12.84 -16.58 -18.62
N VAL A 283 14.14 -16.84 -18.75
CA VAL A 283 15.18 -16.26 -17.89
C VAL A 283 16.10 -15.37 -18.71
N TYR A 284 16.63 -14.34 -18.05
CA TYR A 284 17.42 -13.29 -18.67
C TYR A 284 18.86 -13.34 -18.15
N SER A 285 19.83 -13.13 -19.04
CA SER A 285 21.25 -13.03 -18.67
C SER A 285 21.97 -12.09 -19.62
N VAL A 286 22.96 -11.35 -19.17
CA VAL A 286 23.81 -10.57 -20.10
C VAL A 286 24.66 -11.52 -20.93
N ASN A 287 24.74 -11.29 -22.24
CA ASN A 287 25.58 -12.11 -23.12
C ASN A 287 27.07 -12.02 -22.72
N ALA A 288 27.87 -13.01 -23.11
CA ALA A 288 29.29 -13.05 -22.74
C ALA A 288 30.09 -11.79 -23.18
N ARG A 289 29.61 -11.08 -24.20
CA ARG A 289 30.24 -9.87 -24.74
C ARG A 289 29.84 -8.57 -24.02
N GLY A 290 28.83 -8.61 -23.15
CA GLY A 290 28.31 -7.42 -22.46
C GLY A 290 27.58 -6.42 -23.35
N THR A 291 27.04 -6.87 -24.50
CA THR A 291 26.41 -5.97 -25.50
C THR A 291 24.91 -6.07 -25.54
N ASP A 292 24.33 -7.22 -25.15
CA ASP A 292 22.91 -7.52 -25.29
C ASP A 292 22.42 -8.44 -24.16
N ILE A 293 21.11 -8.48 -23.93
CA ILE A 293 20.44 -9.42 -23.04
C ILE A 293 20.10 -10.69 -23.81
N ASN A 294 20.47 -11.83 -23.25
CA ASN A 294 20.09 -13.15 -23.74
C ASN A 294 18.80 -13.60 -23.03
N GLU A 295 17.80 -13.94 -23.82
CA GLU A 295 16.54 -14.54 -23.36
C GLU A 295 16.59 -16.05 -23.59
N LYS A 296 16.44 -16.83 -22.53
CA LYS A 296 16.39 -18.28 -22.62
C LYS A 296 15.04 -18.79 -22.15
N ALA A 297 14.29 -19.42 -23.05
CA ALA A 297 13.06 -20.10 -22.69
C ALA A 297 13.33 -21.19 -21.65
N MET A 298 12.47 -21.24 -20.64
CA MET A 298 12.46 -22.27 -19.62
C MET A 298 11.94 -23.57 -20.21
N THR A 299 12.34 -24.70 -19.61
CA THR A 299 11.71 -25.98 -19.95
C THR A 299 10.26 -25.99 -19.44
N GLN A 300 9.36 -26.72 -20.11
CA GLN A 300 7.97 -26.83 -19.63
C GLN A 300 7.89 -27.34 -18.18
N LYS A 301 8.78 -28.25 -17.77
CA LYS A 301 8.86 -28.72 -16.39
C LYS A 301 9.22 -27.59 -15.42
N ALA A 302 10.17 -26.73 -15.79
CA ALA A 302 10.59 -25.60 -14.95
C ALA A 302 9.49 -24.54 -14.81
N VAL A 303 8.72 -24.27 -15.86
CA VAL A 303 7.55 -23.38 -15.79
C VAL A 303 6.49 -23.96 -14.86
N ARG A 304 6.18 -25.26 -14.98
CA ARG A 304 5.21 -25.94 -14.09
C ARG A 304 5.68 -25.97 -12.63
N GLU A 305 6.97 -26.17 -12.40
CA GLU A 305 7.55 -26.11 -11.05
C GLU A 305 7.45 -24.69 -10.46
N SER A 306 7.79 -23.66 -11.24
CA SER A 306 7.65 -22.26 -10.83
C SER A 306 6.19 -21.92 -10.51
N TYR A 307 5.25 -22.38 -11.34
CA TYR A 307 3.83 -22.24 -11.09
C TYR A 307 3.37 -22.94 -9.81
N ALA A 308 3.80 -24.18 -9.59
CA ALA A 308 3.49 -24.89 -8.35
C ALA A 308 4.03 -24.16 -7.12
N LYS A 309 5.28 -23.66 -7.16
CA LYS A 309 5.85 -22.87 -6.06
C LYS A 309 5.06 -21.59 -5.80
N HIS A 310 4.65 -20.90 -6.86
CA HIS A 310 3.82 -19.71 -6.77
C HIS A 310 2.47 -20.02 -6.08
N VAL A 311 1.72 -21.02 -6.57
CA VAL A 311 0.43 -21.42 -6.00
C VAL A 311 0.54 -21.76 -4.50
N HIS A 312 1.50 -22.61 -4.13
CA HIS A 312 1.69 -22.98 -2.72
C HIS A 312 2.17 -21.80 -1.88
N GLY A 313 2.99 -20.93 -2.46
CA GLY A 313 3.46 -19.73 -1.80
C GLY A 313 2.35 -18.72 -1.54
N CYS A 314 1.38 -18.59 -2.46
CA CYS A 314 0.19 -17.75 -2.25
C CYS A 314 -0.60 -18.24 -1.03
N LEU A 315 -0.86 -19.54 -0.94
CA LEU A 315 -1.53 -20.15 0.22
C LEU A 315 -0.75 -19.92 1.52
N LEU A 316 0.57 -20.14 1.52
CA LEU A 316 1.41 -19.90 2.70
C LEU A 316 1.36 -18.43 3.13
N ARG A 317 1.47 -17.50 2.17
CA ARG A 317 1.42 -16.07 2.43
C ARG A 317 0.08 -15.64 3.01
N LEU A 318 -1.03 -16.12 2.45
CA LEU A 318 -2.37 -15.84 2.95
C LEU A 318 -2.57 -16.37 4.37
N ALA A 319 -2.19 -17.62 4.65
CA ALA A 319 -2.26 -18.17 6.00
C ALA A 319 -1.44 -17.34 7.00
N ALA A 320 -0.24 -16.92 6.60
CA ALA A 320 0.63 -16.12 7.43
C ALA A 320 0.04 -14.73 7.73
N ILE A 321 -0.55 -14.06 6.72
CA ILE A 321 -1.27 -12.79 6.90
C ILE A 321 -2.44 -12.99 7.86
N VAL A 322 -3.27 -14.02 7.66
CA VAL A 322 -4.41 -14.31 8.53
C VAL A 322 -3.96 -14.48 9.98
N PHE A 323 -2.94 -15.30 10.23
CA PHE A 323 -2.47 -15.58 11.58
C PHE A 323 -1.69 -14.43 12.22
N GLN A 324 -1.12 -13.52 11.43
CA GLN A 324 -0.56 -12.28 11.97
C GLN A 324 -1.67 -11.30 12.37
N THR A 325 -2.73 -11.19 11.56
CA THR A 325 -3.79 -10.20 11.73
C THR A 325 -4.82 -10.59 12.78
N LEU A 326 -5.22 -11.86 12.83
CA LEU A 326 -6.30 -12.36 13.68
C LEU A 326 -5.78 -13.43 14.64
N PRO A 327 -6.24 -13.50 15.90
CA PRO A 327 -5.84 -14.49 16.89
C PRO A 327 -6.58 -15.83 16.74
N PHE A 328 -6.81 -16.24 15.49
CA PHE A 328 -7.56 -17.46 15.15
C PHE A 328 -6.63 -18.65 14.97
N GLU A 329 -7.17 -19.85 15.11
CA GLU A 329 -6.39 -21.10 15.10
C GLU A 329 -6.31 -21.74 13.71
N GLN A 330 -7.28 -21.47 12.84
CA GLN A 330 -7.36 -22.10 11.52
C GLN A 330 -7.60 -21.11 10.39
N ALA A 331 -7.07 -21.44 9.22
CA ALA A 331 -7.40 -20.82 7.95
C ALA A 331 -7.63 -21.92 6.91
N VAL A 332 -8.79 -21.90 6.24
CA VAL A 332 -9.10 -22.79 5.13
C VAL A 332 -8.98 -22.00 3.85
N ILE A 333 -8.00 -22.32 3.01
CA ILE A 333 -7.68 -21.58 1.79
C ILE A 333 -7.89 -22.51 0.59
N SER A 334 -8.82 -22.15 -0.29
CA SER A 334 -9.14 -22.89 -1.51
C SER A 334 -8.78 -22.05 -2.71
N GLY A 335 -7.90 -22.58 -3.56
CA GLY A 335 -7.41 -21.91 -4.76
C GLY A 335 -8.02 -22.49 -6.02
N PHE A 336 -8.58 -21.64 -6.86
CA PHE A 336 -9.14 -22.00 -8.17
C PHE A 336 -8.46 -21.20 -9.29
N THR A 337 -8.63 -21.68 -10.51
CA THR A 337 -8.25 -20.97 -11.74
C THR A 337 -9.42 -21.00 -12.71
N GLN A 338 -9.54 -20.01 -13.58
CA GLN A 338 -10.63 -19.97 -14.55
C GLN A 338 -10.29 -20.81 -15.78
N ARG A 339 -11.18 -21.73 -16.17
CA ARG A 339 -10.99 -22.59 -17.34
C ARG A 339 -12.22 -22.59 -18.23
N VAL A 340 -11.98 -22.49 -19.55
CA VAL A 340 -13.06 -22.63 -20.53
C VAL A 340 -13.53 -24.08 -20.55
N SER A 341 -14.77 -24.29 -20.12
CA SER A 341 -15.41 -25.60 -20.14
C SER A 341 -15.54 -26.12 -21.56
N LYS A 342 -14.94 -27.28 -21.85
CA LYS A 342 -15.07 -27.93 -23.17
C LYS A 342 -16.50 -28.35 -23.48
N ARG A 343 -17.35 -28.47 -22.45
CA ARG A 343 -18.75 -28.86 -22.57
C ARG A 343 -19.65 -27.67 -22.90
N THR A 344 -19.46 -26.54 -22.22
CA THR A 344 -20.38 -25.39 -22.28
C THR A 344 -19.80 -24.18 -23.03
N GLY A 345 -18.47 -24.09 -23.14
CA GLY A 345 -17.76 -22.95 -23.72
C GLY A 345 -17.64 -21.73 -22.79
N TYR A 346 -18.20 -21.79 -21.59
CA TYR A 346 -18.09 -20.73 -20.59
C TYR A 346 -16.83 -20.90 -19.73
N LEU A 347 -16.35 -19.79 -19.17
CA LEU A 347 -15.38 -19.82 -18.07
C LEU A 347 -16.08 -20.43 -16.84
N GLU A 348 -15.48 -21.48 -16.30
CA GLU A 348 -15.89 -22.18 -15.09
C GLU A 348 -14.70 -22.17 -14.11
N ASP A 349 -14.97 -21.98 -12.83
CA ASP A 349 -13.96 -22.03 -11.79
C ASP A 349 -13.54 -23.48 -11.52
N GLU A 350 -12.24 -23.75 -11.65
CA GLU A 350 -11.67 -25.07 -11.40
C GLU A 350 -10.73 -25.01 -10.18
N TYR A 351 -11.18 -25.56 -9.06
CA TYR A 351 -10.36 -25.69 -7.85
C TYR A 351 -9.23 -26.69 -8.07
N ILE A 352 -8.00 -26.27 -7.76
CA ILE A 352 -6.77 -27.07 -7.96
C ILE A 352 -6.06 -27.41 -6.65
N ILE A 353 -6.34 -26.66 -5.59
CA ILE A 353 -5.73 -26.84 -4.27
C ILE A 353 -6.68 -26.34 -3.18
N SER A 354 -6.73 -27.02 -2.04
CA SER A 354 -7.46 -26.56 -0.85
C SER A 354 -6.71 -27.00 0.39
N TRP A 355 -6.52 -26.11 1.35
CA TRP A 355 -5.66 -26.34 2.49
C TRP A 355 -6.24 -25.79 3.78
N ARG A 356 -6.35 -26.65 4.80
CA ARG A 356 -6.65 -26.24 6.18
C ARG A 356 -5.35 -26.05 6.94
N ALA A 357 -4.88 -24.82 7.00
CA ALA A 357 -3.72 -24.42 7.77
C ALA A 357 -4.06 -24.29 9.26
N CYS A 358 -3.20 -24.80 10.13
CA CYS A 358 -3.27 -24.60 11.58
C CYS A 358 -2.20 -23.60 12.03
N ARG A 359 -2.54 -22.63 12.87
CA ARG A 359 -1.61 -21.63 13.43
C ARG A 359 -0.34 -22.29 13.99
N SER A 360 -0.52 -23.31 14.82
CA SER A 360 0.57 -24.00 15.52
C SER A 360 1.57 -24.66 14.56
N GLU A 361 1.12 -25.12 13.39
CA GLU A 361 1.97 -25.71 12.37
C GLU A 361 2.72 -24.62 11.58
N ILE A 362 2.05 -23.52 11.24
CA ILE A 362 2.70 -22.38 10.56
C ILE A 362 3.76 -21.73 11.44
N GLU A 363 3.51 -21.57 12.74
CA GLU A 363 4.48 -20.97 13.67
C GLU A 363 5.78 -21.79 13.83
N LEU A 364 5.82 -23.05 13.37
CA LEU A 364 7.05 -23.84 13.32
C LEU A 364 7.96 -23.45 12.14
N ILE A 365 7.41 -22.84 11.09
CA ILE A 365 8.17 -22.39 9.93
C ILE A 365 9.14 -21.27 10.35
N ASN A 366 10.37 -21.32 9.82
CA ASN A 366 11.36 -20.29 10.07
C ASN A 366 11.13 -19.08 9.16
N PHE A 367 10.24 -18.17 9.56
CA PHE A 367 9.99 -16.91 8.85
C PHE A 367 11.22 -15.98 8.76
N GLY A 368 12.24 -16.20 9.59
CA GLY A 368 13.53 -15.50 9.48
C GLY A 368 14.41 -15.98 8.32
N ASN A 369 14.07 -17.12 7.68
CA ASN A 369 14.80 -17.68 6.54
C ASN A 369 13.85 -18.31 5.50
N LEU A 370 12.87 -17.54 5.02
CA LEU A 370 11.90 -18.02 4.03
C LEU A 370 12.53 -18.43 2.69
N ARG A 371 13.69 -17.86 2.34
CA ARG A 371 14.49 -18.27 1.17
C ARG A 371 14.89 -19.74 1.17
N GLY A 372 15.00 -20.34 2.35
CA GLY A 372 15.32 -21.76 2.52
C GLY A 372 14.08 -22.67 2.59
N VAL A 373 12.87 -22.11 2.52
CA VAL A 373 11.61 -22.84 2.64
C VAL A 373 11.05 -23.12 1.25
N ASP A 374 10.88 -24.40 0.92
CA ASP A 374 10.11 -24.78 -0.27
C ASP A 374 8.61 -24.75 0.08
N PRO A 375 7.81 -23.84 -0.52
CA PRO A 375 6.40 -23.75 -0.20
C PRO A 375 5.61 -25.02 -0.56
N ILE A 376 6.07 -25.82 -1.53
CA ILE A 376 5.40 -27.07 -1.91
C ILE A 376 5.46 -28.09 -0.76
N GLU A 377 6.60 -28.16 -0.07
CA GLU A 377 6.83 -29.05 1.06
C GLU A 377 6.28 -28.45 2.37
N ALA A 378 6.33 -27.12 2.52
CA ALA A 378 5.96 -26.42 3.75
C ALA A 378 4.48 -26.52 4.10
N LEU A 379 3.59 -26.63 3.10
CA LEU A 379 2.16 -26.83 3.33
C LEU A 379 1.84 -28.18 3.99
N GLY A 380 2.76 -29.15 3.88
CA GLY A 380 2.61 -30.50 4.42
C GLY A 380 1.48 -31.31 3.77
N ASP A 381 1.35 -32.57 4.14
CA ASP A 381 0.27 -33.43 3.65
C ASP A 381 -1.02 -33.30 4.49
N ARG A 382 -0.89 -32.85 5.74
CA ARG A 382 -2.01 -32.79 6.68
C ARG A 382 -2.90 -31.60 6.36
N GLY A 383 -4.19 -31.85 6.13
CA GLY A 383 -5.16 -30.80 5.81
C GLY A 383 -5.05 -30.24 4.39
N LEU A 384 -4.10 -30.74 3.57
CA LEU A 384 -3.94 -30.36 2.17
C LEU A 384 -4.69 -31.34 1.24
N ILE A 385 -5.58 -30.80 0.42
CA ILE A 385 -6.19 -31.48 -0.72
C ILE A 385 -5.56 -30.92 -1.99
N ARG A 386 -4.84 -31.77 -2.72
CA ARG A 386 -4.19 -31.43 -3.99
C ARG A 386 -3.99 -32.69 -4.82
N LYS A 387 -4.32 -32.62 -6.11
CA LYS A 387 -3.95 -33.65 -7.10
C LYS A 387 -2.90 -33.06 -8.05
N MET A 388 -1.64 -33.44 -7.85
CA MET A 388 -0.52 -32.91 -8.64
C MET A 388 0.39 -34.05 -9.10
N SER A 389 0.75 -34.07 -10.39
CA SER A 389 1.71 -35.05 -10.91
C SER A 389 3.15 -34.76 -10.46
N SER A 390 4.05 -35.74 -10.62
CA SER A 390 5.50 -35.57 -10.40
C SER A 390 6.16 -34.54 -11.34
N THR A 391 5.42 -34.06 -12.35
CA THR A 391 5.84 -32.98 -13.25
C THR A 391 5.09 -31.67 -13.01
N TYR A 392 4.48 -31.53 -11.83
CA TYR A 392 3.80 -30.32 -11.33
C TYR A 392 2.55 -29.90 -12.12
N ILE A 393 1.90 -30.85 -12.79
CA ILE A 393 0.59 -30.62 -13.42
C ILE A 393 -0.49 -30.81 -12.36
N PHE A 394 -1.26 -29.76 -12.07
CA PHE A 394 -2.44 -29.81 -11.23
C PHE A 394 -3.63 -30.46 -11.94
N GLN A 395 -4.49 -31.11 -11.17
CA GLN A 395 -5.77 -31.63 -11.61
C GLN A 395 -6.89 -31.07 -10.73
N PRO A 396 -8.11 -30.97 -11.26
CA PRO A 396 -9.26 -30.52 -10.50
C PRO A 396 -9.48 -31.35 -9.23
N ILE A 397 -9.84 -30.65 -8.16
CA ILE A 397 -10.22 -31.22 -6.87
C ILE A 397 -11.61 -30.76 -6.47
N GLU A 398 -12.21 -31.47 -5.52
CA GLU A 398 -13.28 -30.91 -4.70
C GLU A 398 -12.60 -30.21 -3.51
N PRO A 399 -12.81 -28.91 -3.31
CA PRO A 399 -12.20 -28.20 -2.19
C PRO A 399 -12.77 -28.69 -0.86
N LEU A 400 -12.11 -28.33 0.25
CA LEU A 400 -12.70 -28.48 1.56
C LEU A 400 -14.02 -27.70 1.59
N THR A 401 -15.11 -28.41 1.79
CA THR A 401 -16.45 -27.83 1.94
C THR A 401 -16.86 -27.88 3.40
N GLN A 402 -17.79 -27.02 3.76
CA GLN A 402 -18.50 -27.15 5.03
C GLN A 402 -19.23 -28.50 5.01
N MET A 403 -18.91 -29.41 5.92
CA MET A 403 -19.88 -30.44 6.30
C MET A 403 -21.02 -29.66 6.97
N ALA A 404 -22.09 -29.39 6.23
CA ALA A 404 -23.35 -29.00 6.84
C ALA A 404 -23.67 -30.09 7.87
N GLY A 405 -23.79 -29.68 9.14
CA GLY A 405 -23.69 -30.54 10.31
C GLY A 405 -24.28 -31.95 10.16
N THR A 406 -23.50 -32.94 10.55
CA THR A 406 -24.02 -34.23 10.98
C THR A 406 -23.71 -34.37 12.47
N ASP A 407 -24.79 -34.15 13.23
CA ASP A 407 -25.12 -34.52 14.61
C ASP A 407 -24.29 -33.95 15.78
#